data_AF-A0A7S3B6A3-F1
#
_entry.id   AF-A0A7S3B6A3-F1
#
_cell.length_a   1.000
_cell.length_b   1.000
_cell.length_c   1.000
_cell.angle_alpha   90.00
_cell.angle_beta   90.00
_cell.angle_gamma   90.00
#
_symmetry.space_group_name_H-M   'P 1'
#
loop_
_entity.id
_entity.type
_entity.pdbx_description
1 polymer ?
#
loop_
_entity_poly.entity_id
_entity_poly.type
_entity_poly.pdbx_seq_one_letter_code
_entity_poly.pdbx_strand_id
1 'polypeptide(L)'
;VAPDEAERLGPLVEALAKRGAAAAGGQAAQAREGAVSLADLPQLAAQQSMPLCMSALYNTLKSSHHLKHGGRMQLGLYLKGLGLSLDDALAFWRGEFTKAMPADKFDKEYAYNVRHNYGKEGKRTDYTPYSCMKIIAQTAASGQGGCPYRTFNEDSLAAA
;
A
#
# COMPACT_ATOMS: atom_id res chain seq x y z
N VAL A 1 28.28 10.13 31.93
CA VAL A 1 27.81 11.00 30.83
C VAL A 1 27.81 12.40 31.36
N ALA A 2 28.62 13.30 30.80
CA ALA A 2 28.73 14.67 31.30
C ALA A 2 27.34 15.34 31.20
N PRO A 3 26.94 16.21 32.16
CA PRO A 3 25.64 16.86 32.12
C PRO A 3 25.38 17.64 30.81
N ASP A 4 26.45 18.17 30.20
CA ASP A 4 26.46 18.80 28.86
C ASP A 4 25.98 17.87 27.73
N GLU A 5 26.38 16.60 27.77
CA GLU A 5 26.11 15.65 26.70
C GLU A 5 24.62 15.24 26.68
N ALA A 6 24.02 15.07 27.87
CA ALA A 6 22.60 14.76 28.00
C ALA A 6 21.71 15.92 27.55
N GLU A 7 22.10 17.17 27.82
CA GLU A 7 21.35 18.37 27.40
C GLU A 7 21.42 18.59 25.88
N ARG A 8 22.59 18.33 25.28
CA ARG A 8 22.80 18.46 23.83
C ARG A 8 22.15 17.34 23.02
N LEU A 9 22.19 16.10 23.52
CA LEU A 9 21.66 14.94 22.79
C LEU A 9 20.21 14.63 23.13
N GLY A 10 19.68 15.09 24.27
CA GLY A 10 18.31 14.83 24.72
C GLY A 10 17.25 15.17 23.66
N PRO A 11 17.26 16.37 23.06
CA PRO A 11 16.31 16.73 22.01
C PRO A 11 16.42 15.85 20.77
N LEU A 12 17.63 15.43 20.40
CA LEU A 12 17.87 14.56 19.25
C LEU A 12 17.36 13.14 19.51
N VAL A 13 17.63 12.59 20.69
CA VAL A 13 17.17 11.26 21.11
C VAL A 13 15.64 11.23 21.22
N GLU A 14 15.02 12.26 21.82
CA GLU A 14 13.56 12.38 21.84
C GLU A 14 12.97 12.53 20.44
N ALA A 15 13.57 13.35 19.58
CA ALA A 15 13.12 13.51 18.22
C ALA A 15 13.26 12.22 17.42
N LEU A 16 14.33 11.45 17.62
CA LEU A 16 14.54 10.14 17.00
C LEU A 16 13.56 9.08 17.54
N ALA A 17 13.22 9.10 18.82
CA ALA A 17 12.19 8.22 19.38
C ALA A 17 10.80 8.55 18.80
N LYS A 18 10.46 9.85 18.73
CA LYS A 18 9.21 10.35 18.10
C LYS A 18 9.17 10.05 16.60
N ARG A 19 10.30 10.18 15.89
CA ARG A 19 10.44 9.86 14.46
C ARG A 19 10.48 8.37 14.17
N GLY A 20 11.08 7.56 15.05
CA GLY A 20 11.02 6.10 14.99
C GLY A 20 9.59 5.60 15.15
N ALA A 21 8.79 6.26 16.01
CA ALA A 21 7.36 6.03 16.11
C ALA A 21 6.59 6.55 14.88
N ALA A 22 6.98 7.65 14.24
CA ALA A 22 6.40 8.11 12.96
C ALA A 22 6.85 7.28 11.73
N ALA A 23 7.98 6.58 11.83
CA ALA A 23 8.48 5.65 10.82
C ALA A 23 7.82 4.26 10.95
N ALA A 24 7.43 3.87 12.17
CA ALA A 24 6.69 2.63 12.47
C ALA A 24 5.16 2.81 12.40
N GLY A 25 4.65 3.97 12.80
CA GLY A 25 3.25 4.36 12.72
C GLY A 25 3.08 5.34 11.56
N GLY A 26 2.57 4.83 10.43
CA GLY A 26 1.95 5.73 9.46
C GLY A 26 0.98 6.63 10.23
N GLN A 27 1.05 7.94 10.00
CA GLN A 27 0.06 8.89 10.53
C GLN A 27 -1.30 8.20 10.38
N ALA A 28 -2.01 7.99 11.49
CA ALA A 28 -3.34 7.42 11.44
C ALA A 28 -4.08 8.23 10.40
N ALA A 29 -4.49 7.57 9.32
CA ALA A 29 -5.21 8.22 8.24
C ALA A 29 -6.51 8.73 8.86
N GLN A 30 -6.52 9.99 9.31
CA GLN A 30 -7.76 10.73 9.44
C GLN A 30 -8.35 10.64 8.04
N ALA A 31 -9.48 9.95 7.93
CA ALA A 31 -10.22 9.80 6.69
C ALA A 31 -10.37 11.22 6.12
N ARG A 32 -9.62 11.54 5.07
CA ARG A 32 -9.78 12.80 4.39
C ARG A 32 -11.12 12.69 3.68
N GLU A 33 -12.10 13.46 4.14
CA GLU A 33 -13.37 13.61 3.43
C GLU A 33 -13.05 14.14 2.02
N GLY A 34 -13.35 13.29 1.03
CA GLY A 34 -12.84 13.37 -0.33
C GLY A 34 -12.56 11.96 -0.86
N ALA A 35 -13.56 11.08 -0.79
CA ALA A 35 -13.44 9.67 -1.16
C ALA A 35 -13.07 9.53 -2.65
N VAL A 36 -11.89 8.99 -2.92
CA VAL A 36 -11.49 8.60 -4.28
C VAL A 36 -12.45 7.54 -4.79
N SER A 37 -13.10 7.81 -5.93
CA SER A 37 -13.99 6.85 -6.58
C SER A 37 -13.21 5.89 -7.48
N LEU A 38 -13.85 4.80 -7.91
CA LEU A 38 -13.28 3.88 -8.90
C LEU A 38 -12.85 4.60 -10.19
N ALA A 39 -13.60 5.62 -10.61
CA ALA A 39 -13.37 6.36 -11.85
C ALA A 39 -12.13 7.27 -11.78
N ASP A 40 -11.69 7.65 -10.58
CA ASP A 40 -10.54 8.52 -10.38
C ASP A 40 -9.20 7.77 -10.45
N LEU A 41 -9.20 6.45 -10.24
CA LEU A 41 -7.98 5.64 -10.16
C LEU A 41 -7.09 5.71 -11.41
N PRO A 42 -7.63 5.65 -12.66
CA PRO A 42 -6.81 5.82 -13.86
C PRO A 42 -6.15 7.19 -13.92
N GLN A 43 -6.87 8.25 -13.55
CA GLN A 43 -6.35 9.61 -13.56
C GLN A 43 -5.24 9.78 -12.51
N LEU A 44 -5.44 9.22 -11.31
CA LEU A 44 -4.46 9.27 -10.23
C LEU A 44 -3.16 8.53 -10.59
N ALA A 45 -3.28 7.42 -11.31
CA ALA A 45 -2.14 6.70 -11.87
C ALA A 45 -1.45 7.49 -13.00
N ALA A 46 -2.21 8.15 -13.87
CA ALA A 46 -1.68 8.89 -15.02
C ALA A 46 -1.01 10.22 -14.62
N GLN A 47 -1.53 10.93 -13.62
CA GLN A 47 -1.00 12.23 -13.17
C GLN A 47 0.22 12.11 -12.24
N GLN A 48 0.85 10.94 -12.16
CA GLN A 48 2.00 10.68 -11.26
C GLN A 48 1.72 11.04 -9.79
N SER A 49 0.45 11.02 -9.38
CA SER A 49 0.07 11.30 -7.99
C SER A 49 0.33 10.09 -7.09
N MET A 50 0.46 8.90 -7.68
CA MET A 50 0.91 7.70 -6.97
C MET A 50 2.45 7.68 -6.85
N PRO A 51 3.00 7.34 -5.67
CA PRO A 51 4.43 7.08 -5.56
C PRO A 51 4.81 5.85 -6.41
N LEU A 52 6.09 5.79 -6.82
CA LEU A 52 6.58 4.77 -7.76
C LEU A 52 6.26 3.32 -7.35
N CYS A 53 6.25 3.04 -6.04
CA CYS A 53 5.90 1.72 -5.52
C CYS A 53 4.44 1.31 -5.80
N MET A 54 3.52 2.27 -5.84
CA MET A 54 2.11 2.01 -6.12
C MET A 54 1.83 2.06 -7.62
N SER A 55 2.47 2.96 -8.37
CA SER A 55 2.33 3.00 -9.83
C SER A 55 2.87 1.72 -10.48
N ALA A 56 4.02 1.19 -10.03
CA ALA A 56 4.57 -0.06 -10.53
C ALA A 56 3.60 -1.25 -10.28
N LEU A 57 2.99 -1.32 -9.10
CA LEU A 57 1.99 -2.33 -8.76
C LEU A 57 0.72 -2.18 -9.59
N TYR A 58 0.24 -0.95 -9.76
CA TYR A 58 -0.92 -0.65 -10.58
C TYR A 58 -0.67 -1.03 -12.04
N ASN A 59 0.47 -0.67 -12.62
CA ASN A 59 0.84 -1.03 -14.00
C ASN A 59 0.97 -2.54 -14.18
N THR A 60 1.61 -3.24 -13.22
CA THR A 60 1.67 -4.71 -13.21
C THR A 60 0.28 -5.33 -13.19
N LEU A 61 -0.62 -4.78 -12.38
CA LEU A 61 -2.01 -5.23 -12.31
C LEU A 61 -2.73 -4.99 -13.64
N LYS A 62 -2.56 -3.82 -14.28
CA LYS A 62 -3.20 -3.51 -15.57
C LYS A 62 -2.69 -4.38 -16.71
N SER A 63 -1.44 -4.82 -16.69
CA SER A 63 -0.85 -5.64 -17.75
C SER A 63 -1.08 -7.14 -17.56
N SER A 64 -1.00 -7.63 -16.32
CA SER A 64 -1.14 -9.07 -16.02
C SER A 64 -2.52 -9.47 -15.52
N HIS A 65 -3.38 -8.50 -15.20
CA HIS A 65 -4.71 -8.70 -14.61
C HIS A 65 -4.69 -9.53 -13.32
N HIS A 66 -3.53 -9.58 -12.64
CA HIS A 66 -3.36 -10.29 -11.37
C HIS A 66 -2.24 -9.65 -10.54
N LEU A 67 -2.31 -9.85 -9.22
CA LEU A 67 -1.19 -9.57 -8.33
C LEU A 67 -1.03 -10.72 -7.33
N LYS A 68 0.22 -11.02 -6.99
CA LYS A 68 0.57 -11.93 -5.88
C LYS A 68 0.22 -11.31 -4.53
N HIS A 69 0.17 -12.13 -3.49
CA HIS A 69 -0.34 -11.74 -2.17
C HIS A 69 0.27 -10.44 -1.63
N GLY A 70 1.59 -10.29 -1.68
CA GLY A 70 2.28 -9.08 -1.23
C GLY A 70 1.83 -7.82 -1.97
N GLY A 71 1.81 -7.86 -3.31
CA GLY A 71 1.33 -6.76 -4.15
C GLY A 71 -0.14 -6.41 -3.89
N ARG A 72 -1.01 -7.42 -3.72
CA ARG A 72 -2.42 -7.20 -3.37
C ARG A 72 -2.58 -6.46 -2.04
N MET A 73 -1.81 -6.85 -1.03
CA MET A 73 -1.85 -6.20 0.28
C MET A 73 -1.35 -4.75 0.20
N GLN A 74 -0.22 -4.53 -0.45
CA GLN A 74 0.38 -3.20 -0.55
C GLN A 74 -0.52 -2.22 -1.34
N LEU A 75 -0.97 -2.61 -2.53
CA LEU A 75 -1.85 -1.76 -3.35
C LEU A 75 -3.25 -1.63 -2.72
N GLY A 76 -3.83 -2.73 -2.25
CA GLY A 76 -5.18 -2.73 -1.69
C GLY A 76 -5.32 -1.86 -0.44
N LEU A 77 -4.35 -1.92 0.47
CA LEU A 77 -4.36 -1.07 1.66
C LEU A 77 -4.02 0.38 1.35
N TYR A 78 -3.18 0.65 0.34
CA TYR A 78 -2.95 2.02 -0.15
C TYR A 78 -4.23 2.65 -0.69
N LEU A 79 -4.97 1.95 -1.56
CA LEU A 79 -6.24 2.44 -2.12
C LEU A 79 -7.29 2.68 -1.03
N LYS A 80 -7.39 1.79 -0.03
CA LYS A 80 -8.21 2.01 1.16
C LYS A 80 -7.80 3.28 1.90
N GLY A 81 -6.49 3.52 2.07
CA GLY A 81 -5.97 4.72 2.71
C GLY A 81 -6.27 6.02 1.95
N LEU A 82 -6.45 5.94 0.63
CA LEU A 82 -6.95 7.05 -0.20
C LEU A 82 -8.46 7.28 -0.06
N GLY A 83 -9.17 6.42 0.67
CA GLY A 83 -10.61 6.52 0.88
C GLY A 83 -11.45 5.74 -0.12
N LEU A 84 -10.88 4.82 -0.90
CA LEU A 84 -11.65 3.92 -1.75
C LEU A 84 -12.60 3.09 -0.87
N SER A 85 -13.88 3.08 -1.21
CA SER A 85 -14.88 2.33 -0.46
C SER A 85 -14.67 0.81 -0.59
N LEU A 86 -15.24 0.02 0.33
CA LEU A 86 -15.19 -1.44 0.22
C LEU A 86 -15.88 -1.93 -1.06
N ASP A 87 -17.01 -1.34 -1.40
CA ASP A 87 -17.79 -1.72 -2.58
C ASP A 87 -17.01 -1.41 -3.86
N ASP A 88 -16.40 -0.23 -3.94
CA ASP A 88 -15.52 0.12 -5.07
C ASP A 88 -14.26 -0.74 -5.10
N ALA A 89 -13.68 -1.10 -3.96
CA ALA A 89 -12.54 -1.99 -3.91
C ALA A 89 -12.89 -3.40 -4.41
N LEU A 90 -14.06 -3.93 -4.03
CA LEU A 90 -14.55 -5.21 -4.56
C LEU A 90 -14.79 -5.12 -6.07
N ALA A 91 -15.42 -4.05 -6.55
CA ALA A 91 -15.65 -3.81 -7.97
C ALA A 91 -14.32 -3.69 -8.74
N PHE A 92 -13.34 -2.96 -8.20
CA PHE A 92 -12.00 -2.79 -8.75
C PHE A 92 -11.29 -4.13 -8.91
N TRP A 93 -11.12 -4.87 -7.81
CA TRP A 93 -10.40 -6.14 -7.82
C TRP A 93 -11.12 -7.18 -8.67
N ARG A 94 -12.46 -7.27 -8.58
CA ARG A 94 -13.25 -8.16 -9.42
C ARG A 94 -13.04 -7.83 -10.88
N GLY A 95 -13.32 -6.58 -11.29
CA GLY A 95 -13.28 -6.15 -12.68
C GLY A 95 -11.91 -6.32 -13.34
N GLU A 96 -10.83 -6.18 -12.58
CA GLU A 96 -9.49 -6.41 -13.10
C GLU A 96 -9.12 -7.90 -13.12
N PHE A 97 -9.37 -8.66 -12.04
CA PHE A 97 -9.01 -10.08 -11.99
C PHE A 97 -9.85 -10.93 -12.95
N THR A 98 -11.11 -10.57 -13.17
CA THR A 98 -11.98 -11.35 -14.07
C THR A 98 -11.60 -11.26 -15.55
N LYS A 99 -10.62 -10.42 -15.90
CA LYS A 99 -10.00 -10.42 -17.23
C LYS A 99 -9.07 -11.62 -17.44
N ALA A 100 -8.55 -12.20 -16.36
CA ALA A 100 -7.64 -13.36 -16.40
C ALA A 100 -8.18 -14.60 -15.66
N MET A 101 -9.32 -14.51 -14.96
CA MET A 101 -9.94 -15.65 -14.28
C MET A 101 -11.48 -15.59 -14.27
N PRO A 102 -12.18 -16.70 -14.02
CA PRO A 102 -13.63 -16.69 -13.86
C PRO A 102 -14.08 -15.89 -12.62
N ALA A 103 -15.26 -15.26 -12.71
CA ALA A 103 -15.86 -14.50 -11.62
C ALA A 103 -16.04 -15.32 -10.34
N ASP A 104 -16.50 -16.57 -10.46
CA ASP A 104 -16.67 -17.47 -9.32
C ASP A 104 -15.36 -17.77 -8.60
N LYS A 105 -14.23 -17.79 -9.33
CA LYS A 105 -12.91 -17.96 -8.73
C LYS A 105 -12.52 -16.74 -7.90
N PHE A 106 -12.81 -15.54 -8.42
CA PHE A 106 -12.61 -14.30 -7.67
C PHE A 106 -13.38 -14.32 -6.34
N ASP A 107 -14.67 -14.66 -6.41
CA ASP A 107 -15.56 -14.68 -5.24
C ASP A 107 -15.08 -15.67 -4.17
N LYS A 108 -14.64 -16.86 -4.58
CA LYS A 108 -14.18 -17.90 -3.66
C LYS A 108 -12.81 -17.60 -3.06
N GLU A 109 -11.87 -17.10 -3.85
CA GLU A 109 -10.46 -17.02 -3.44
C GLU A 109 -10.01 -15.62 -2.97
N TYR A 110 -10.67 -14.54 -3.41
CA TYR A 110 -10.15 -13.18 -3.24
C TYR A 110 -11.10 -12.23 -2.53
N ALA A 111 -12.42 -12.33 -2.76
CA ALA A 111 -13.40 -11.39 -2.17
C ALA A 111 -13.33 -11.35 -0.64
N TYR A 112 -13.14 -12.51 0.01
CA TYR A 112 -12.95 -12.58 1.47
C TYR A 112 -11.75 -11.74 1.95
N ASN A 113 -10.62 -11.83 1.27
CA ASN A 113 -9.41 -11.08 1.64
C ASN A 113 -9.59 -9.57 1.48
N VAL A 114 -10.33 -9.13 0.44
CA VAL A 114 -10.68 -7.72 0.28
C VAL A 114 -11.52 -7.26 1.47
N ARG A 115 -12.60 -7.97 1.83
CA ARG A 115 -13.44 -7.62 2.99
C ARG A 115 -12.67 -7.63 4.31
N HIS A 116 -11.74 -8.57 4.47
CA HIS A 116 -10.88 -8.65 5.65
C HIS A 116 -9.96 -7.43 5.81
N ASN A 117 -9.41 -6.90 4.70
CA ASN A 117 -8.60 -5.68 4.75
C ASN A 117 -9.39 -4.45 5.24
N TYR A 118 -10.71 -4.44 5.08
CA TYR A 118 -11.62 -3.39 5.57
C TYR A 118 -12.24 -3.72 6.95
N GLY A 119 -11.71 -4.72 7.66
CA GLY A 119 -12.20 -5.10 8.99
C GLY A 119 -13.63 -5.65 8.99
N LYS A 120 -14.15 -6.13 7.85
CA LYS A 120 -15.50 -6.70 7.75
C LYS A 120 -15.56 -8.21 7.99
N GLU A 121 -14.42 -8.86 8.15
CA GLU A 121 -14.29 -10.31 8.34
C GLU A 121 -13.37 -10.63 9.54
N GLY A 122 -13.43 -11.86 10.03
CA GLY A 122 -12.52 -12.39 11.06
C GLY A 122 -12.53 -11.57 12.37
N LYS A 123 -11.34 -11.26 12.91
CA LYS A 123 -11.15 -10.44 14.13
C LYS A 123 -11.59 -8.97 13.95
N ARG A 124 -12.02 -8.57 12.73
CA ARG A 124 -12.42 -7.20 12.38
C ARG A 124 -11.29 -6.19 12.60
N THR A 125 -10.05 -6.62 12.40
CA THR A 125 -8.88 -5.75 12.46
C THR A 125 -8.92 -4.78 11.30
N ASP A 126 -8.90 -3.48 11.60
CA ASP A 126 -8.84 -2.45 10.59
C ASP A 126 -7.38 -2.25 10.12
N TYR A 127 -7.00 -2.94 9.05
CA TYR A 127 -5.62 -2.92 8.57
C TYR A 127 -5.22 -1.54 8.03
N THR A 128 -4.13 -0.98 8.53
CA THR A 128 -3.60 0.31 8.07
C THR A 128 -2.77 0.16 6.79
N PRO A 129 -2.74 1.19 5.93
CA PRO A 129 -1.78 1.27 4.83
C PRO A 129 -0.35 1.05 5.32
N TYR A 130 0.48 0.43 4.49
CA TYR A 130 1.88 0.18 4.84
C TYR A 130 2.69 1.49 4.79
N SER A 131 3.54 1.70 5.81
CA SER A 131 4.52 2.78 5.78
C SER A 131 5.66 2.46 4.80
N CYS A 132 6.39 3.49 4.37
CA CYS A 132 7.58 3.31 3.53
C CYS A 132 8.57 2.34 4.18
N MET A 133 8.80 2.43 5.49
CA MET A 133 9.70 1.51 6.22
C MET A 133 9.22 0.07 6.12
N LYS A 134 7.92 -0.18 6.26
CA LYS A 134 7.34 -1.53 6.09
C LYS A 134 7.53 -2.04 4.67
N ILE A 135 7.23 -1.21 3.66
CA ILE A 135 7.40 -1.56 2.24
C ILE A 135 8.87 -1.84 1.90
N ILE A 136 9.80 -1.04 2.45
CA ILE A 136 11.24 -1.22 2.27
C ILE A 136 11.72 -2.51 2.95
N ALA A 137 11.24 -2.81 4.16
CA ALA A 137 11.62 -4.01 4.91
C ALA A 137 11.03 -5.30 4.32
N GLN A 138 9.85 -5.21 3.73
CA GLN A 138 9.22 -6.32 3.01
C GLN A 138 9.82 -6.44 1.61
N THR A 139 10.91 -7.18 1.47
CA THR A 139 11.29 -7.70 0.16
C THR A 139 10.21 -8.67 -0.27
N ALA A 140 9.44 -8.31 -1.30
CA ALA A 140 8.46 -9.23 -1.85
C ALA A 140 9.20 -10.44 -2.42
N ALA A 141 9.19 -11.57 -1.69
CA ALA A 141 9.82 -12.83 -2.09
C ALA A 141 9.38 -13.31 -3.49
N SER A 142 8.29 -12.76 -3.99
CA SER A 142 7.67 -13.11 -5.24
C SER A 142 7.84 -12.08 -6.37
N GLY A 143 8.63 -11.03 -6.14
CA GLY A 143 8.97 -9.98 -7.11
C GLY A 143 7.89 -8.91 -7.35
N GLN A 144 6.70 -9.05 -6.75
CA GLN A 144 5.61 -8.07 -6.87
C GLN A 144 5.33 -7.39 -5.52
N GLY A 145 5.56 -6.07 -5.48
CA GLY A 145 5.52 -5.25 -4.27
C GLY A 145 6.92 -4.85 -3.80
N GLY A 146 6.97 -4.07 -2.73
CA GLY A 146 8.20 -3.48 -2.20
C GLY A 146 8.45 -2.05 -2.70
N CYS A 147 9.64 -1.53 -2.39
CA CYS A 147 10.10 -0.20 -2.78
C CYS A 147 10.97 -0.31 -4.05
N PRO A 148 10.55 0.26 -5.19
CA PRO A 148 11.33 0.21 -6.43
C PRO A 148 12.76 0.72 -6.27
N TYR A 149 12.97 1.79 -5.50
CA TYR A 149 14.31 2.32 -5.20
C TYR A 149 15.23 1.35 -4.44
N ARG A 150 14.69 0.27 -3.88
CA ARG A 150 15.46 -0.79 -3.22
C ARG A 150 15.57 -2.05 -4.08
N THR A 151 14.55 -2.36 -4.88
CA THR A 151 14.42 -3.67 -5.54
C THR A 151 14.65 -3.66 -7.03
N PHE A 152 14.51 -2.51 -7.70
CA PHE A 152 14.79 -2.39 -9.13
C PHE A 152 16.29 -2.26 -9.35
N ASN A 153 16.77 -2.78 -10.48
CA ASN A 153 18.10 -2.45 -10.98
C ASN A 153 18.06 -1.06 -11.65
N GLU A 154 19.24 -0.54 -12.02
CA GLU A 154 19.37 0.80 -12.61
C GLU A 154 18.55 0.96 -13.88
N ASP A 155 18.58 -0.02 -14.78
CA ASP A 155 17.81 0.02 -16.04
C ASP A 155 16.29 0.09 -15.79
N SER A 156 15.79 -0.75 -14.88
CA SER A 156 14.37 -0.76 -14.53
C SER A 156 13.93 0.52 -13.83
N LEU A 157 14.83 1.15 -13.06
CA LEU A 157 14.53 2.41 -12.39
C LEU A 157 14.56 3.59 -13.38
N ALA A 158 15.48 3.58 -14.33
CA ALA A 158 15.58 4.59 -15.38
C ALA A 158 14.38 4.55 -16.34
N ALA A 159 13.78 3.37 -16.53
CA ALA A 159 12.62 3.17 -17.40
C ALA A 159 11.25 3.43 -16.72
N ALA A 160 11.22 3.63 -15.40
CA ALA A 160 10.00 3.65 -14.59
C ALA A 160 9.40 5.04 -14.35
#